data_AF-Q4RCE5-F1
#
_entry.id   AF-Q4RCE5-F1
#
_cell.length_a   1.000
_cell.length_b   1.000
_cell.length_c   1.000
_cell.angle_alpha   90.00
_cell.angle_beta   90.00
_cell.angle_gamma   90.00
#
_symmetry.space_group_name_H-M   'P 1'
#
loop_
_entity.id
_entity.type
_entity.pdbx_description
1 polymer ?
#
loop_
_entity_poly.entity_id
_entity_poly.type
_entity_poly.pdbx_seq_one_letter_code
_entity_poly.pdbx_strand_id
1 'polypeptide(L)'
;HLPLRLLQDNLFEWHFSVRGPPDSEFDGGVYHGRIVLPPEYPMKPPSIILLTPNGRFEVGKKICLSISGHHPETWQPSWSS
;
A
#
# COMPACT_ATOMS: atom_id res chain seq x y z
N HIS A 1 -6.90 -22.93 -10.90
CA HIS A 1 -7.84 -21.81 -10.72
C HIS A 1 -7.95 -21.50 -9.23
N LEU A 2 -7.41 -20.37 -8.77
CA LEU A 2 -7.62 -19.88 -7.40
C LEU A 2 -8.80 -18.89 -7.43
N PRO A 3 -9.84 -19.07 -6.58
CA PRO A 3 -10.99 -18.18 -6.56
C PRO A 3 -10.56 -16.79 -6.06
N LEU A 4 -10.76 -15.76 -6.88
CA LEU A 4 -10.67 -14.37 -6.46
C LEU A 4 -11.83 -14.10 -5.49
N ARG A 5 -11.57 -14.18 -4.19
CA ARG A 5 -12.56 -13.86 -3.17
C ARG A 5 -12.65 -12.34 -3.06
N LEU A 6 -13.79 -11.77 -3.42
CA LEU A 6 -14.05 -10.35 -3.22
C LEU A 6 -14.23 -10.11 -1.70
N LEU A 7 -13.29 -9.39 -1.09
CA LEU A 7 -13.48 -8.81 0.25
C LEU A 7 -14.44 -7.61 0.10
N GLN A 8 -15.75 -7.86 0.05
CA GLN A 8 -16.75 -6.85 -0.31
C GLN A 8 -17.14 -5.86 0.81
N ASP A 9 -16.52 -5.90 2.00
CA ASP A 9 -17.10 -5.19 3.16
C ASP A 9 -16.29 -4.01 3.72
N ASN A 10 -15.27 -3.50 3.01
CA ASN A 10 -14.57 -2.29 3.47
C ASN A 10 -14.10 -1.37 2.32
N LEU A 11 -14.88 -0.32 2.05
CA LEU A 11 -14.52 0.72 1.06
C LEU A 11 -13.25 1.50 1.45
N PHE A 12 -12.81 1.44 2.71
CA PHE A 12 -11.62 2.13 3.22
C PHE A 12 -10.38 1.25 3.25
N GLU A 13 -10.46 -0.02 2.84
CA GLU A 13 -9.31 -0.93 2.79
C GLU A 13 -9.20 -1.61 1.43
N TRP A 14 -8.15 -1.29 0.68
CA TRP A 14 -7.93 -1.81 -0.66
C TRP A 14 -6.71 -2.70 -0.67
N HIS A 15 -6.87 -3.93 -1.14
CA HIS A 15 -5.77 -4.87 -1.29
C HIS A 15 -5.13 -4.74 -2.69
N PHE A 16 -3.81 -4.88 -2.75
CA PHE A 16 -3.06 -4.87 -4.00
C PHE A 16 -2.00 -5.97 -4.01
N SER A 17 -1.55 -6.34 -5.21
CA SER A 17 -0.36 -7.17 -5.39
C SER A 17 0.58 -6.48 -6.38
N VAL A 18 1.86 -6.46 -6.07
CA VAL A 18 2.91 -5.85 -6.90
C VAL A 18 3.98 -6.89 -7.22
N ARG A 19 4.47 -6.86 -8.45
CA ARG A 19 5.63 -7.66 -8.86
C ARG A 19 6.91 -6.91 -8.51
N GLY A 20 7.92 -7.63 -8.06
CA GLY A 20 9.24 -7.05 -7.87
C GLY A 20 9.80 -6.51 -9.19
N PRO A 21 10.56 -5.40 -9.17
CA PRO A 21 11.19 -4.87 -10.37
C PRO A 21 12.18 -5.87 -10.98
N PRO A 22 12.23 -5.99 -12.32
CA PRO A 22 13.26 -6.79 -12.98
C PRO A 22 14.65 -6.24 -12.64
N ASP A 23 15.66 -7.11 -12.69
CA ASP A 23 17.07 -6.76 -12.45
C ASP A 23 17.33 -6.15 -11.04
N SER A 24 16.53 -6.54 -10.05
CA SER A 24 16.70 -6.16 -8.64
C SER A 24 16.73 -7.39 -7.73
N GLU A 25 17.09 -7.22 -6.46
CA GLU A 25 17.00 -8.31 -5.46
C GLU A 25 15.55 -8.82 -5.23
N PHE A 26 14.56 -8.08 -5.74
CA PHE A 26 13.14 -8.42 -5.64
C PHE A 26 12.58 -9.09 -6.91
N ASP A 27 13.39 -9.26 -7.97
CA ASP A 27 12.94 -9.82 -9.24
C ASP A 27 12.31 -11.22 -9.06
N GLY A 28 11.24 -11.49 -9.80
CA GLY A 28 10.41 -12.68 -9.67
C GLY A 28 9.50 -12.70 -8.43
N GLY A 29 9.64 -11.75 -7.50
CA GLY A 29 8.81 -11.63 -6.32
C GLY A 29 7.38 -11.17 -6.64
N VAL A 30 6.42 -11.65 -5.84
CA VAL A 30 5.02 -11.15 -5.83
C VAL A 30 4.66 -10.81 -4.41
N TYR A 31 4.37 -9.54 -4.15
CA TYR A 31 4.15 -9.02 -2.81
C TYR A 31 2.72 -8.51 -2.68
N HIS A 32 2.01 -9.03 -1.69
CA HIS A 32 0.68 -8.58 -1.35
C HIS A 32 0.75 -7.45 -0.32
N GLY A 33 -0.13 -6.47 -0.45
CA GLY A 33 -0.26 -5.36 0.48
C GLY A 33 -1.67 -4.81 0.53
N ARG A 34 -1.86 -3.82 1.41
CA ARG A 34 -3.12 -3.08 1.52
C ARG A 34 -2.89 -1.59 1.71
N ILE A 35 -3.87 -0.82 1.24
CA ILE A 35 -4.01 0.62 1.42
C ILE A 35 -5.17 0.82 2.38
N VAL A 36 -4.95 1.58 3.45
CA VAL A 36 -5.98 1.92 4.43
C VAL A 36 -6.23 3.42 4.38
N LEU A 37 -7.46 3.80 4.04
CA LEU A 37 -7.93 5.17 4.00
C LEU A 37 -8.44 5.57 5.40
N PRO A 38 -7.95 6.67 5.99
CA PRO A 38 -8.54 7.20 7.22
C PRO A 38 -9.93 7.83 6.94
N PRO A 39 -10.80 7.98 7.96
CA PRO A 39 -12.07 8.68 7.81
C PRO A 39 -11.95 10.11 7.28
N GLU A 40 -10.82 10.77 7.55
CA GLU A 40 -10.54 12.14 7.11
C GLU A 40 -9.88 12.21 5.73
N TYR A 41 -9.82 11.10 4.98
CA TYR A 41 -9.35 11.12 3.59
C TYR A 41 -10.30 12.00 2.73
N PRO A 42 -9.79 12.86 1.82
CA PRO A 42 -8.40 13.01 1.40
C PRO A 42 -7.58 14.05 2.20
N MET A 43 -8.12 14.63 3.29
CA MET A 43 -7.39 15.60 4.11
C MET A 43 -6.24 14.98 4.90
N LYS A 44 -6.35 13.69 5.26
CA LYS A 44 -5.24 12.88 5.76
C LYS A 44 -4.83 11.84 4.71
N PRO A 45 -3.52 11.59 4.55
CA PRO A 45 -3.00 10.60 3.60
C PRO A 45 -3.34 9.15 4.00
N PRO A 46 -3.29 8.21 3.04
CA PRO A 46 -3.49 6.81 3.30
C PRO A 46 -2.30 6.17 4.04
N SER A 47 -2.52 4.99 4.62
CA SER A 47 -1.46 4.09 5.09
C SER A 47 -1.24 2.95 4.11
N ILE A 48 0.02 2.63 3.82
CA ILE A 48 0.40 1.48 2.98
C ILE A 48 1.07 0.43 3.86
N ILE A 49 0.66 -0.84 3.72
CA ILE A 49 1.14 -1.95 4.53
C ILE A 49 1.43 -3.14 3.61
N LEU A 50 2.61 -3.74 3.72
CA LEU A 50 2.93 -5.01 3.06
C LEU A 50 2.56 -6.19 3.95
N LEU A 51 1.98 -7.22 3.35
CA LEU A 51 1.48 -8.43 3.99
C LEU A 51 2.35 -9.66 3.68
N THR A 52 3.22 -9.56 2.67
CA THR A 52 4.17 -10.61 2.29
C THR A 52 5.59 -10.24 2.74
N PRO A 53 6.35 -11.17 3.34
CA PRO A 53 7.78 -10.99 3.57
C PRO A 53 8.50 -10.61 2.27
N ASN A 54 9.23 -9.49 2.31
CA ASN A 54 9.81 -8.87 1.11
C ASN A 54 11.27 -8.45 1.30
N GLY A 55 11.88 -8.74 2.46
CA GLY A 55 13.28 -8.39 2.75
C GLY A 55 13.54 -6.91 3.07
N ARG A 56 12.61 -6.01 2.73
CA ARG A 56 12.81 -4.55 2.84
C ARG A 56 11.99 -3.87 3.94
N PHE A 57 10.77 -4.33 4.15
CA PHE A 57 9.82 -3.76 5.12
C PHE A 57 9.31 -4.82 6.07
N GLU A 58 9.10 -4.42 7.32
CA GLU A 58 8.45 -5.28 8.31
C GLU A 58 6.98 -5.48 7.93
N VAL A 59 6.57 -6.74 7.88
CA VAL A 59 5.20 -7.13 7.51
C VAL A 59 4.20 -6.59 8.53
N GLY A 60 3.08 -6.07 8.05
CA GLY A 60 2.01 -5.55 8.90
C GLY A 60 2.26 -4.16 9.47
N LYS A 61 3.44 -3.56 9.26
CA LYS A 61 3.73 -2.18 9.67
C LYS A 61 3.38 -1.17 8.58
N LYS A 62 2.99 0.03 9.02
CA LYS A 62 2.78 1.18 8.13
C LYS A 62 4.12 1.60 7.53
N ILE A 63 4.14 1.73 6.21
CA ILE A 63 5.32 2.17 5.47
C ILE A 63 5.29 3.70 5.33
N CYS A 64 6.40 4.33 5.72
CA CYS A 64 6.64 5.76 5.51
C CYS A 64 7.08 6.01 4.06
N LEU A 65 6.19 6.55 3.24
CA LEU A 65 6.44 7.15 1.94
C LEU A 65 6.08 8.65 1.97
N SER A 66 6.62 9.44 1.05
CA SER A 66 6.28 10.88 0.90
C SER A 66 4.79 11.15 0.66
N ILE A 67 4.08 10.14 0.15
CA ILE A 67 2.63 10.13 -0.08
C ILE A 67 1.81 9.44 1.03
N SER A 68 2.47 9.05 2.13
CA SER A 68 1.84 8.37 3.28
C SER A 68 1.82 9.28 4.51
N GLY A 69 1.03 8.92 5.53
CA GLY A 69 0.84 9.71 6.77
C GLY A 69 2.02 9.97 7.68
N HIS A 70 3.25 9.74 7.22
CA HIS A 70 4.46 10.07 7.95
C HIS A 70 4.99 11.48 7.64
N HIS A 71 4.54 12.10 6.53
CA HIS A 71 4.83 13.50 6.19
C HIS A 71 3.55 14.24 5.77
N PRO A 72 2.69 14.65 6.71
CA PRO A 72 1.47 15.40 6.40
C PRO A 72 1.75 16.69 5.61
N GLU A 73 2.91 17.30 5.80
CA GLU A 73 3.36 18.52 5.13
C GLU A 73 3.63 18.35 3.64
N THR A 74 3.95 17.14 3.16
CA THR A 74 4.19 16.87 1.72
C THR A 74 2.99 16.26 1.02
N TRP A 75 1.92 15.96 1.77
CA TRP A 75 0.71 15.38 1.21
C TRP A 75 -0.04 16.41 0.37
N GLN A 76 -0.26 16.08 -0.90
CA GLN A 76 -1.13 16.84 -1.80
C GLN A 76 -2.31 15.96 -2.18
N PRO A 77 -3.56 16.36 -1.86
CA PRO A 77 -4.75 15.58 -2.17
C PRO A 77 -5.00 15.48 -3.69
N SER A 78 -4.38 16.35 -4.49
CA SER A 78 -4.36 16.31 -5.94
C SER A 78 -3.17 15.48 -6.46
N TRP A 79 -3.46 14.40 -7.17
CA TRP A 79 -2.48 13.60 -7.92
C TRP A 79 -1.88 14.32 -9.15
N SER A 80 -2.19 15.61 -9.35
CA SER A 80 -1.90 16.38 -10.56
C SER A 80 -1.38 17.78 -10.26
N SER A 81 -0.12 17.90 -9.84
CA SER A 81 0.65 19.13 -9.98
C SER A 81 2.10 18.81 -10.29
#